data_AF-A0A842UVN4-F1
#
_entry.id   AF-A0A842UVN4-F1
#
_cell.length_a   1.000
_cell.length_b   1.000
_cell.length_c   1.000
_cell.angle_alpha   90.00
_cell.angle_beta   90.00
_cell.angle_gamma   90.00
#
_symmetry.space_group_name_H-M   'P 1'
#
loop_
_entity.id
_entity.type
_entity.pdbx_description
1 polymer ?
#
loop_
_entity_poly.entity_id
_entity_poly.type
_entity_poly.pdbx_seq_one_letter_code
_entity_poly.pdbx_strand_id
1 'polypeptide(L)'
;MKFKIMFGFFIMLILISGCAKDTITAKAIGDLPVEKKLEVEANINSAEACADVVCGSNSRCGNGKCICNQGYRKCNGECILNQDCCTEDDCESSERCRNHTCIPDNCKLNEVVDPAKNECVCDDDSKYCAMQKKCIPKDNCCMHGDCESDYRCVPTSRLAVLCITSGKKQCKSVHPDRPESFFVDGVRYDVEINEFLQDSGINLDVNDINHVFAPDTVEKIGDNVNIYLDESQDVGGSCKDTD
;
A
#
# COMPACT_ATOMS: atom_id res chain seq x y z
N MET A 1 11.90 21.71 -47.85
CA MET A 1 11.03 20.66 -48.42
C MET A 1 9.63 20.83 -47.84
N LYS A 2 8.62 20.94 -48.71
CA LYS A 2 7.21 21.09 -48.35
C LYS A 2 6.56 19.71 -48.47
N PHE A 3 5.80 19.28 -47.47
CA PHE A 3 4.81 18.20 -47.63
C PHE A 3 3.48 18.68 -47.07
N LYS A 4 2.52 18.88 -47.99
CA LYS A 4 1.07 19.03 -47.76
C LYS A 4 0.41 17.74 -48.26
N ILE A 5 -0.90 17.60 -47.98
CA ILE A 5 -1.91 16.71 -48.61
C ILE A 5 -2.02 15.36 -47.87
N MET A 6 -3.16 14.78 -47.45
CA MET A 6 -4.60 14.78 -47.84
C MET A 6 -5.43 14.32 -46.61
N PHE A 7 -6.60 14.85 -46.23
CA PHE A 7 -7.96 14.69 -46.78
C PHE A 7 -8.53 13.25 -46.81
N GLY A 8 -9.71 13.06 -46.17
CA GLY A 8 -10.58 11.86 -46.27
C GLY A 8 -11.23 11.50 -44.93
N PHE A 9 -12.33 12.11 -44.49
CA PHE A 9 -13.73 11.80 -44.87
C PHE A 9 -14.04 10.30 -44.93
N PHE A 10 -14.62 9.74 -43.88
CA PHE A 10 -15.64 8.69 -44.04
C PHE A 10 -16.72 8.79 -42.96
N ILE A 11 -17.94 8.87 -43.47
CA ILE A 11 -19.24 8.98 -42.83
C ILE A 11 -19.75 7.56 -42.50
N MET A 12 -20.68 7.48 -41.55
CA MET A 12 -21.71 6.43 -41.38
C MET A 12 -21.33 5.08 -40.78
N LEU A 13 -21.95 4.78 -39.62
CA LEU A 13 -22.90 3.67 -39.39
C LEU A 13 -23.28 3.67 -37.89
N ILE A 14 -24.31 4.41 -37.46
CA ILE A 14 -25.70 3.94 -37.23
C ILE A 14 -25.81 2.42 -37.01
N LEU A 15 -25.93 1.99 -35.75
CA LEU A 15 -26.76 0.85 -35.37
C LEU A 15 -27.59 1.21 -34.13
N ILE A 16 -28.89 1.28 -34.38
CA ILE A 16 -30.00 1.49 -33.45
C ILE A 16 -30.31 0.11 -32.84
N SER A 17 -30.03 -0.09 -31.55
CA SER A 17 -30.56 -1.24 -30.81
C SER A 17 -31.96 -0.91 -30.31
N GLY A 18 -32.97 -1.47 -30.99
CA GLY A 18 -34.37 -1.30 -30.67
C GLY A 18 -34.76 -1.88 -29.32
N CYS A 19 -35.58 -1.14 -28.58
CA CYS A 19 -36.25 -1.61 -27.37
C CYS A 19 -37.37 -2.60 -27.75
N ALA A 20 -37.24 -3.86 -27.34
CA ALA A 20 -38.40 -4.75 -27.25
C ALA A 20 -39.13 -4.45 -25.93
N LYS A 21 -40.32 -3.87 -26.01
CA LYS A 21 -41.26 -3.78 -24.88
C LYS A 21 -42.23 -4.93 -24.98
N ASP A 22 -41.93 -6.03 -24.30
CA ASP A 22 -42.90 -7.10 -24.12
C ASP A 22 -44.01 -6.63 -23.18
N THR A 23 -45.20 -6.45 -23.75
CA THR A 23 -46.40 -6.12 -22.98
C THR A 23 -47.00 -7.42 -22.47
N ILE A 24 -46.74 -7.73 -21.20
CA ILE A 24 -47.37 -8.88 -20.53
C ILE A 24 -48.84 -8.54 -20.30
N THR A 25 -49.72 -9.21 -21.03
CA THR A 25 -51.17 -9.11 -20.82
C THR A 25 -51.52 -9.99 -19.62
N ALA A 26 -51.66 -9.38 -18.44
CA ALA A 26 -52.15 -10.09 -17.26
C ALA A 26 -53.65 -10.38 -17.41
N LYS A 27 -54.01 -11.66 -17.42
CA LYS A 27 -55.39 -12.14 -17.39
C LYS A 27 -55.93 -11.95 -15.97
N ALA A 28 -57.02 -11.18 -15.83
CA ALA A 28 -57.70 -11.02 -14.54
C ALA A 28 -58.19 -12.40 -14.03
N ILE A 29 -57.73 -12.77 -12.84
CA ILE A 29 -58.24 -13.92 -12.10
C ILE A 29 -59.40 -13.42 -11.27
N GLY A 30 -60.61 -13.77 -11.70
CA GLY A 30 -61.83 -13.57 -10.92
C GLY A 30 -61.84 -14.43 -9.66
N ASP A 31 -62.32 -13.81 -8.58
CA ASP A 31 -62.90 -14.34 -7.35
C ASP A 31 -62.57 -15.80 -6.98
N LEU A 32 -61.61 -15.96 -6.07
CA LEU A 32 -61.54 -17.08 -5.14
C LEU A 32 -61.31 -16.56 -3.71
N PRO A 33 -61.92 -17.20 -2.69
CA PRO A 33 -62.15 -16.61 -1.38
C PRO A 33 -60.85 -16.32 -0.60
N VAL A 34 -60.80 -15.10 -0.07
CA VAL A 34 -59.80 -14.55 0.84
C VAL A 34 -59.94 -15.23 2.20
N GLU A 35 -59.25 -16.35 2.43
CA GLU A 35 -58.84 -16.83 3.78
C GLU A 35 -58.15 -18.21 3.67
N LYS A 36 -56.99 -18.26 3.00
CA LYS A 36 -55.90 -19.24 3.25
C LYS A 36 -54.69 -19.08 2.31
N LYS A 37 -54.43 -17.87 1.82
CA LYS A 37 -53.26 -17.58 0.95
C LYS A 37 -52.17 -16.72 1.61
N LEU A 38 -52.20 -16.60 2.94
CA LEU A 38 -51.10 -16.06 3.74
C LEU A 38 -50.75 -17.12 4.79
N GLU A 39 -49.76 -17.96 4.46
CA GLU A 39 -48.93 -18.80 5.36
C GLU A 39 -48.23 -19.93 4.60
N VAL A 40 -48.40 -20.02 3.26
CA VAL A 40 -47.66 -20.99 2.43
C VAL A 40 -46.67 -20.32 1.44
N GLU A 41 -46.89 -19.06 1.03
CA GLU A 41 -45.97 -18.35 0.10
C GLU A 41 -44.84 -17.57 0.79
N ALA A 42 -44.65 -17.70 2.11
CA ALA A 42 -43.51 -17.10 2.83
C ALA A 42 -42.46 -18.12 3.30
N ASN A 43 -42.73 -19.43 3.20
CA ASN A 43 -41.83 -20.46 3.74
C ASN A 43 -41.39 -21.52 2.72
N ILE A 44 -41.76 -21.39 1.44
CA ILE A 44 -41.30 -22.28 0.36
C ILE A 44 -40.23 -21.62 -0.53
N ASN A 45 -40.07 -20.29 -0.52
CA ASN A 45 -39.14 -19.58 -1.43
C ASN A 45 -37.73 -19.33 -0.88
N SER A 46 -37.44 -19.65 0.38
CA SER A 46 -36.08 -19.48 0.94
C SER A 46 -35.18 -20.69 0.64
N ALA A 47 -35.72 -21.91 0.73
CA ALA A 47 -34.97 -23.14 0.53
C ALA A 47 -34.70 -23.42 -0.96
N GLU A 48 -35.69 -23.28 -1.84
CA GLU A 48 -35.49 -23.47 -3.29
C GLU A 48 -34.54 -22.42 -3.89
N ALA A 49 -34.63 -21.16 -3.45
CA ALA A 49 -33.74 -20.11 -3.95
C ALA A 49 -32.26 -20.40 -3.65
N CYS A 50 -31.98 -21.21 -2.63
CA CYS A 50 -30.64 -21.58 -2.18
C CYS A 50 -30.20 -22.99 -2.63
N ALA A 51 -31.02 -23.71 -3.39
CA ALA A 51 -30.76 -25.11 -3.74
C ALA A 51 -29.40 -25.32 -4.47
N ASP A 52 -29.01 -24.37 -5.32
CA ASP A 52 -27.76 -24.41 -6.11
C ASP A 52 -26.74 -23.33 -5.69
N VAL A 53 -26.94 -22.69 -4.54
CA VAL A 53 -26.09 -21.59 -4.07
C VAL A 53 -25.09 -22.09 -3.04
N VAL A 54 -23.83 -22.23 -3.45
CA VAL A 54 -22.71 -22.54 -2.55
C VAL A 54 -22.09 -21.25 -2.04
N CYS A 55 -22.16 -21.06 -0.72
CA CYS A 55 -21.61 -19.90 -0.05
C CYS A 55 -20.24 -20.21 0.58
N GLY A 56 -19.30 -19.26 0.48
CA GLY A 56 -17.96 -19.39 1.04
C GLY A 56 -17.94 -19.32 2.58
N SER A 57 -16.74 -19.36 3.15
CA SER A 57 -16.55 -19.26 4.60
C SER A 57 -17.26 -18.06 5.21
N ASN A 58 -17.81 -18.25 6.41
CA ASN A 58 -18.50 -17.20 7.19
C ASN A 58 -19.69 -16.54 6.48
N SER A 59 -20.32 -17.24 5.54
CA SER A 59 -21.51 -16.78 4.84
C SER A 59 -22.59 -17.87 4.82
N ARG A 60 -23.83 -17.46 4.61
CA ARG A 60 -25.00 -18.34 4.46
C ARG A 60 -25.83 -17.88 3.28
N CYS A 61 -26.59 -18.80 2.68
CA CYS A 61 -27.54 -18.42 1.65
C CYS A 61 -28.82 -17.85 2.28
N GLY A 62 -29.29 -16.73 1.72
CA GLY A 62 -30.61 -16.16 2.01
C GLY A 62 -31.20 -15.56 0.73
N ASN A 63 -32.42 -15.99 0.37
CA ASN A 63 -33.11 -15.56 -0.87
C ASN A 63 -32.24 -15.73 -2.13
N GLY A 64 -31.51 -16.84 -2.22
CA GLY A 64 -30.64 -17.17 -3.36
C GLY A 64 -29.38 -16.33 -3.51
N LYS A 65 -28.97 -15.63 -2.45
CA LYS A 65 -27.69 -14.90 -2.40
C LYS A 65 -26.93 -15.23 -1.14
N CYS A 66 -25.60 -15.28 -1.25
CA CYS A 66 -24.74 -15.40 -0.09
C CYS A 66 -24.68 -14.08 0.68
N ILE A 67 -25.06 -14.16 1.95
CA ILE A 67 -25.01 -13.09 2.93
C ILE A 67 -24.00 -13.47 4.02
N CYS A 68 -23.20 -12.51 4.47
CA CYS A 68 -22.25 -12.77 5.56
C CYS A 68 -22.99 -13.07 6.86
N ASN A 69 -22.40 -13.96 7.67
CA ASN A 69 -22.93 -14.26 8.99
C ASN A 69 -22.81 -13.06 9.93
N GLN A 70 -23.54 -13.10 11.05
CA GLN A 70 -23.46 -12.03 12.04
C GLN A 70 -22.01 -11.90 12.55
N GLY A 71 -21.50 -10.67 12.66
CA GLY A 71 -20.10 -10.39 13.01
C GLY A 71 -19.15 -10.32 11.82
N TYR A 72 -19.64 -10.59 10.60
CA TYR A 72 -18.88 -10.54 9.37
C TYR A 72 -19.45 -9.54 8.36
N ARG A 73 -18.58 -8.93 7.56
CA ARG A 73 -18.93 -8.04 6.45
C ARG A 73 -18.31 -8.52 5.15
N LYS A 74 -18.88 -8.06 4.04
CA LYS A 74 -18.41 -8.44 2.71
C LYS A 74 -17.22 -7.57 2.30
N CYS A 75 -16.09 -8.18 1.99
CA CYS A 75 -14.89 -7.56 1.44
C CYS A 75 -14.45 -8.31 0.18
N ASN A 76 -14.41 -7.64 -0.98
CA ASN A 76 -13.99 -8.23 -2.27
C ASN A 76 -14.61 -9.59 -2.63
N GLY A 77 -15.82 -9.87 -2.14
CA GLY A 77 -16.52 -11.13 -2.39
C GLY A 77 -16.41 -12.16 -1.26
N GLU A 78 -15.51 -11.95 -0.31
CA GLU A 78 -15.31 -12.79 0.88
C GLU A 78 -16.01 -12.18 2.11
N CYS A 79 -16.29 -13.00 3.12
CA CYS A 79 -16.84 -12.54 4.40
C CYS A 79 -15.75 -12.55 5.47
N ILE A 80 -15.35 -11.35 5.89
CA ILE A 80 -14.28 -11.07 6.87
C ILE A 80 -14.90 -10.56 8.17
N LEU A 81 -14.17 -10.58 9.30
CA LEU A 81 -14.73 -10.05 10.54
C LEU A 81 -14.98 -8.55 10.40
N ASN A 82 -15.99 -8.02 11.11
CA ASN A 82 -16.31 -6.59 11.05
C ASN A 82 -15.17 -5.67 11.47
N GLN A 83 -14.27 -6.16 12.34
CA GLN A 83 -13.10 -5.45 12.84
C GLN A 83 -11.86 -5.57 11.91
N ASP A 84 -11.91 -6.48 10.96
CA ASP A 84 -10.83 -6.70 10.01
C ASP A 84 -10.90 -5.63 8.91
N CYS A 85 -9.74 -5.19 8.44
CA CYS A 85 -9.68 -4.22 7.37
C CYS A 85 -10.03 -4.85 6.02
N CYS A 86 -10.57 -4.06 5.10
CA CYS A 86 -10.84 -4.44 3.72
C CYS A 86 -10.05 -3.55 2.75
N THR A 87 -9.94 -2.26 3.10
CA THR A 87 -9.13 -1.28 2.39
C THR A 87 -8.29 -0.49 3.39
N GLU A 88 -7.39 0.35 2.87
CA GLU A 88 -6.57 1.26 3.69
C GLU A 88 -7.42 2.24 4.51
N ASP A 89 -8.64 2.53 4.09
CA ASP A 89 -9.57 3.43 4.79
C ASP A 89 -10.12 2.81 6.09
N ASP A 90 -10.01 1.49 6.26
CA ASP A 90 -10.39 0.81 7.49
C ASP A 90 -9.27 0.85 8.56
N CYS A 91 -8.10 1.41 8.22
CA CYS A 91 -6.93 1.47 9.08
C CYS A 91 -6.60 2.91 9.51
N GLU A 92 -5.81 3.06 10.58
CA GLU A 92 -5.34 4.38 10.99
C GLU A 92 -4.38 4.98 9.95
N SER A 93 -4.17 6.30 10.00
CA SER A 93 -3.41 7.05 8.98
C SER A 93 -1.93 6.64 8.79
N SER A 94 -1.43 5.69 9.56
CA SER A 94 -0.06 5.16 9.55
C SER A 94 0.00 3.64 9.31
N GLU A 95 -1.12 3.04 8.93
CA GLU A 95 -1.27 1.61 8.74
C GLU A 95 -1.73 1.30 7.32
N ARG A 96 -1.47 0.08 6.88
CA ARG A 96 -2.05 -0.50 5.69
C ARG A 96 -2.74 -1.82 5.96
N CYS A 97 -3.84 -2.00 5.27
CA CYS A 97 -4.58 -3.23 5.23
C CYS A 97 -3.83 -4.28 4.41
N ARG A 98 -3.34 -5.32 5.08
CA ARG A 98 -2.74 -6.50 4.44
C ARG A 98 -3.35 -7.75 5.03
N ASN A 99 -3.85 -8.64 4.17
CA ASN A 99 -4.50 -9.89 4.57
C ASN A 99 -5.56 -9.67 5.67
N HIS A 100 -6.39 -8.63 5.50
CA HIS A 100 -7.47 -8.25 6.41
C HIS A 100 -7.01 -7.76 7.81
N THR A 101 -5.72 -7.48 7.99
CA THR A 101 -5.17 -6.88 9.22
C THR A 101 -4.61 -5.50 8.93
N CYS A 102 -4.90 -4.51 9.79
CA CYS A 102 -4.21 -3.23 9.76
C CYS A 102 -2.81 -3.40 10.35
N ILE A 103 -1.83 -3.13 9.51
CA ILE A 103 -0.42 -3.35 9.80
C ILE A 103 0.28 -2.01 9.64
N PRO A 104 1.20 -1.62 10.55
CA PRO A 104 1.97 -0.39 10.38
C PRO A 104 2.62 -0.31 8.99
N ASP A 105 2.37 0.77 8.25
CA ASP A 105 3.02 1.04 6.94
C ASP A 105 4.46 1.52 7.12
N ASN A 106 4.90 1.68 8.38
CA ASN A 106 6.08 2.43 8.76
C ASN A 106 7.11 1.55 9.49
N CYS A 107 7.21 0.26 9.17
CA CYS A 107 8.37 -0.51 9.65
C CYS A 107 9.64 0.21 9.23
N LYS A 108 10.55 0.38 10.19
CA LYS A 108 11.77 1.15 9.94
C LYS A 108 12.67 0.35 9.00
N LEU A 109 13.75 0.98 8.55
CA LEU A 109 14.75 0.30 7.73
C LEU A 109 15.20 -1.00 8.42
N ASN A 110 15.33 -2.07 7.64
CA ASN A 110 15.68 -3.41 8.09
C ASN A 110 14.64 -4.08 9.00
N GLU A 111 13.41 -3.54 9.03
CA GLU A 111 12.28 -4.14 9.71
C GLU A 111 11.24 -4.64 8.70
N VAL A 112 10.64 -5.78 9.02
CA VAL A 112 9.48 -6.35 8.34
C VAL A 112 8.40 -6.62 9.36
N VAL A 113 7.17 -6.71 8.88
CA VAL A 113 6.03 -7.02 9.73
C VAL A 113 6.07 -8.50 10.10
N ASP A 114 6.04 -8.80 11.39
CA ASP A 114 5.72 -10.13 11.91
C ASP A 114 4.19 -10.26 12.01
N PRO A 115 3.52 -11.00 11.10
CA PRO A 115 2.06 -11.11 11.09
C PRO A 115 1.52 -11.88 12.30
N ALA A 116 2.35 -12.66 13.01
CA ALA A 116 1.91 -13.37 14.20
C ALA A 116 1.80 -12.45 15.42
N LYS A 117 2.58 -11.37 15.44
CA LYS A 117 2.63 -10.41 16.55
C LYS A 117 2.02 -9.06 16.23
N ASN A 118 1.77 -8.80 14.95
CA ASN A 118 1.35 -7.50 14.44
C ASN A 118 2.33 -6.38 14.82
N GLU A 119 3.63 -6.66 14.77
CA GLU A 119 4.70 -5.70 15.09
C GLU A 119 5.80 -5.70 14.03
N CYS A 120 6.56 -4.61 13.93
CA CYS A 120 7.76 -4.56 13.10
C CYS A 120 8.93 -5.24 13.84
N VAL A 121 9.51 -6.25 13.21
CA VAL A 121 10.68 -6.99 13.69
C VAL A 121 11.81 -6.85 12.69
N CYS A 122 13.06 -7.12 13.07
CA CYS A 122 14.14 -7.13 12.08
C CYS A 122 13.88 -8.19 11.00
N ASP A 123 14.20 -7.86 9.76
CA ASP A 123 14.17 -8.83 8.67
C ASP A 123 15.20 -9.94 8.83
N ASP A 124 15.10 -10.95 7.96
CA ASP A 124 15.94 -12.14 8.02
C ASP A 124 17.43 -11.85 7.81
N ASP A 125 17.81 -10.71 7.24
CA ASP A 125 19.20 -10.32 6.99
C ASP A 125 19.73 -9.30 8.02
N SER A 126 18.92 -9.04 9.05
CA SER A 126 19.18 -8.00 10.03
C SER A 126 19.14 -8.51 11.47
N LYS A 127 19.67 -7.69 12.38
CA LYS A 127 19.68 -7.92 13.83
C LYS A 127 19.37 -6.63 14.58
N TYR A 128 18.71 -6.75 15.73
CA TYR A 128 18.39 -5.58 16.55
C TYR A 128 19.63 -5.11 17.32
N CYS A 129 20.06 -3.88 17.05
CA CYS A 129 21.14 -3.22 17.78
C CYS A 129 20.56 -2.46 18.98
N ALA A 130 20.68 -3.04 20.18
CA ALA A 130 20.12 -2.47 21.41
C ALA A 130 20.67 -1.06 21.74
N MET A 131 21.93 -0.79 21.43
CA MET A 131 22.55 0.52 21.65
C MET A 131 21.96 1.60 20.74
N GLN A 132 21.65 1.25 19.50
CA GLN A 132 21.10 2.18 18.50
C GLN A 132 19.56 2.15 18.43
N LYS A 133 18.93 1.19 19.13
CA LYS A 133 17.48 0.95 19.17
C LYS A 133 16.83 0.77 17.78
N LYS A 134 17.49 -0.01 16.91
CA LYS A 134 17.04 -0.28 15.54
C LYS A 134 17.65 -1.54 14.95
N CYS A 135 17.07 -2.02 13.85
CA CYS A 135 17.61 -3.12 13.07
C CYS A 135 18.77 -2.67 12.18
N ILE A 136 19.89 -3.39 12.25
CA ILE A 136 21.08 -3.20 11.41
C ILE A 136 21.35 -4.49 10.63
N PRO A 137 22.02 -4.44 9.47
CA PRO A 137 22.45 -5.65 8.76
C PRO A 137 23.26 -6.57 9.69
N LYS A 138 23.12 -7.89 9.54
CA LYS A 138 23.82 -8.87 10.40
C LYS A 138 25.34 -8.71 10.41
N ASP A 139 25.90 -8.33 9.27
CA ASP A 139 27.34 -8.13 9.06
C ASP A 139 27.85 -6.79 9.64
N ASN A 140 26.94 -5.88 10.01
CA ASN A 140 27.31 -4.64 10.67
C ASN A 140 27.53 -4.87 12.17
N CYS A 141 28.50 -4.17 12.75
CA CYS A 141 28.70 -4.14 14.19
C CYS A 141 27.76 -3.10 14.84
N CYS A 142 27.22 -3.45 16.01
CA CYS A 142 26.45 -2.56 16.88
C CYS A 142 27.35 -1.96 17.97
N MET A 143 28.30 -2.75 18.48
CA MET A 143 29.26 -2.38 19.52
C MET A 143 30.65 -2.98 19.27
N HIS A 144 31.67 -2.51 19.99
CA HIS A 144 33.04 -3.01 19.88
C HIS A 144 33.14 -4.53 20.06
N GLY A 145 32.34 -5.11 20.95
CA GLY A 145 32.31 -6.56 21.19
C GLY A 145 31.77 -7.40 20.03
N ASP A 146 31.19 -6.78 18.99
CA ASP A 146 30.78 -7.49 17.78
C ASP A 146 31.94 -7.68 16.79
N CYS A 147 33.10 -7.10 17.08
CA CYS A 147 34.31 -7.16 16.26
C CYS A 147 35.35 -8.13 16.84
N GLU A 148 36.26 -8.60 15.99
CA GLU A 148 37.47 -9.33 16.42
C GLU A 148 38.36 -8.46 17.33
N SER A 149 39.25 -9.10 18.09
CA SER A 149 39.99 -8.45 19.20
C SER A 149 40.81 -7.22 18.81
N ASP A 150 41.27 -7.13 17.56
CA ASP A 150 42.10 -6.01 17.07
C ASP A 150 41.27 -4.97 16.29
N TYR A 151 39.95 -5.15 16.22
CA TYR A 151 39.04 -4.30 15.48
C TYR A 151 38.10 -3.56 16.42
N ARG A 152 37.76 -2.32 16.07
CA ARG A 152 36.69 -1.56 16.69
C ARG A 152 35.54 -1.30 15.75
N CYS A 153 34.34 -1.30 16.32
CA CYS A 153 33.16 -0.90 15.60
C CYS A 153 33.20 0.61 15.34
N VAL A 154 33.26 0.99 14.06
CA VAL A 154 33.20 2.38 13.62
C VAL A 154 31.89 2.58 12.86
N PRO A 155 31.07 3.60 13.16
CA PRO A 155 29.87 3.90 12.38
C PRO A 155 30.24 4.09 10.90
N THR A 156 29.61 3.37 9.98
CA THR A 156 29.98 3.44 8.55
C THR A 156 28.83 3.57 7.58
N SER A 157 27.60 3.26 8.00
CA SER A 157 26.44 3.42 7.15
C SER A 157 25.60 4.55 7.70
N ARG A 158 25.30 5.54 6.86
CA ARG A 158 24.42 6.67 7.18
C ARG A 158 23.14 6.53 6.37
N LEU A 159 22.05 6.94 6.99
CA LEU A 159 20.71 6.99 6.45
C LEU A 159 20.31 8.46 6.40
N ALA A 160 19.67 8.88 5.31
CA ALA A 160 19.00 10.17 5.23
C ALA A 160 17.49 9.95 5.16
N VAL A 161 16.71 10.67 5.97
CA VAL A 161 15.25 10.76 5.80
C VAL A 161 14.98 11.95 4.90
N LEU A 162 14.51 11.65 3.69
CA LEU A 162 14.14 12.65 2.70
C LEU A 162 12.64 12.83 2.70
N CYS A 163 12.19 14.08 2.65
CA CYS A 163 10.79 14.43 2.56
C CYS A 163 10.52 15.21 1.28
N ILE A 164 9.47 14.81 0.55
CA ILE A 164 8.98 15.51 -0.63
C ILE A 164 7.58 16.09 -0.35
N THR A 165 7.33 17.31 -0.83
CA THR A 165 6.07 18.03 -0.65
C THR A 165 5.53 18.60 -1.96
N SER A 166 4.26 18.33 -2.24
CA SER A 166 3.43 19.03 -3.25
C SER A 166 2.05 19.28 -2.64
N GLY A 167 2.02 20.09 -1.59
CA GLY A 167 0.84 20.26 -0.71
C GLY A 167 0.64 19.16 0.33
N LYS A 168 1.08 17.92 0.08
CA LYS A 168 1.17 16.83 1.09
C LYS A 168 2.64 16.41 1.29
N LYS A 169 3.05 16.21 2.55
CA LYS A 169 4.39 15.71 2.94
C LYS A 169 4.42 14.18 2.84
N GLN A 170 5.39 13.64 2.12
CA GLN A 170 5.75 12.22 2.09
C GLN A 170 7.22 12.09 2.47
N CYS A 171 7.57 11.18 3.37
CA CYS A 171 8.96 10.98 3.78
C CYS A 171 9.38 9.53 3.63
N LYS A 172 10.65 9.32 3.27
CA LYS A 172 11.26 8.01 3.18
C LYS A 172 12.69 8.04 3.71
N SER A 173 13.06 6.93 4.33
CA SER A 173 14.44 6.59 4.66
C SER A 173 15.17 6.14 3.40
N VAL A 174 16.26 6.83 3.04
CA VAL A 174 17.07 6.54 1.85
C VAL A 174 18.48 6.13 2.28
N HIS A 175 18.99 5.07 1.66
CA HIS A 175 20.30 4.48 1.93
C HIS A 175 21.20 4.65 0.69
N PRO A 176 22.53 4.84 0.84
CA PRO A 176 23.45 4.91 -0.30
C PRO A 176 23.36 3.70 -1.24
N ASP A 177 23.28 2.51 -0.66
CA ASP A 177 23.27 1.26 -1.44
C ASP A 177 21.89 0.86 -1.97
N ARG A 178 20.85 1.68 -1.74
CA ARG A 178 19.48 1.35 -2.14
C ARG A 178 18.73 2.60 -2.61
N PRO A 179 18.55 2.78 -3.93
CA PRO A 179 17.73 3.85 -4.45
C PRO A 179 16.26 3.68 -4.03
N GLU A 180 15.59 4.79 -3.82
CA GLU A 180 14.19 4.86 -3.39
C GLU A 180 13.36 5.71 -4.35
N SER A 181 12.05 5.45 -4.43
CA SER A 181 11.16 6.18 -5.33
C SER A 181 10.02 6.87 -4.59
N PHE A 182 9.77 8.15 -4.88
CA PHE A 182 8.59 8.88 -4.44
C PHE A 182 7.57 8.99 -5.57
N PHE A 183 6.29 8.97 -5.22
CA PHE A 183 5.19 9.18 -6.17
C PHE A 183 4.37 10.39 -5.72
N VAL A 184 4.52 11.50 -6.43
CA VAL A 184 3.90 12.80 -6.10
C VAL A 184 3.12 13.28 -7.32
N ASP A 185 1.82 13.49 -7.14
CA ASP A 185 0.90 13.93 -8.19
C ASP A 185 0.97 13.12 -9.50
N GLY A 186 1.18 11.81 -9.38
CA GLY A 186 1.28 10.89 -10.51
C GLY A 186 2.65 10.87 -11.21
N VAL A 187 3.62 11.64 -10.72
CA VAL A 187 5.00 11.67 -11.21
C VAL A 187 5.90 10.87 -10.27
N ARG A 188 6.80 10.07 -10.84
CA ARG A 188 7.81 9.28 -10.12
C ARG A 188 9.10 10.09 -9.98
N TYR A 189 9.67 10.11 -8.78
CA TYR A 189 10.97 10.69 -8.47
C TYR A 189 11.85 9.60 -7.87
N ASP A 190 12.81 9.11 -8.65
CA ASP A 190 13.83 8.17 -8.21
C ASP A 190 14.96 8.94 -7.53
N VAL A 191 15.38 8.47 -6.36
CA VAL A 191 16.32 9.14 -5.48
C VAL A 191 17.43 8.19 -5.04
N GLU A 192 18.68 8.62 -5.21
CA GLU A 192 19.88 7.84 -4.86
C GLU A 192 20.89 8.73 -4.13
N ILE A 193 21.42 8.27 -2.99
CA ILE A 193 22.45 9.02 -2.25
C ILE A 193 23.81 8.67 -2.80
N ASN A 194 24.50 9.67 -3.35
CA ASN A 194 25.87 9.53 -3.84
C ASN A 194 26.88 9.61 -2.70
N GLU A 195 26.72 10.58 -1.79
CA GLU A 195 27.70 10.85 -0.74
C GLU A 195 27.09 11.57 0.47
N PHE A 196 27.59 11.27 1.67
CA PHE A 196 27.35 12.08 2.86
C PHE A 196 28.50 13.08 3.06
N LEU A 197 28.18 14.36 3.13
CA LEU A 197 29.14 15.45 3.31
C LEU A 197 29.52 15.63 4.79
N GLN A 198 30.63 16.34 5.04
CA GLN A 198 31.17 16.53 6.40
C GLN A 198 30.24 17.31 7.32
N ASP A 199 29.46 18.26 6.79
CA ASP A 199 28.58 19.15 7.56
C ASP A 199 27.13 18.64 7.65
N SER A 200 26.95 17.31 7.72
CA SER A 200 25.63 16.63 7.69
C SER A 200 24.81 16.87 6.41
N GLY A 201 25.42 17.49 5.40
CA GLY A 201 24.84 17.58 4.07
C GLY A 201 24.90 16.25 3.34
N ILE A 202 24.16 16.15 2.24
CA ILE A 202 24.15 14.98 1.37
C ILE A 202 24.21 15.42 -0.09
N ASN A 203 24.90 14.61 -0.88
CA ASN A 203 24.88 14.66 -2.32
C ASN A 203 23.98 13.51 -2.80
N LEU A 204 22.92 13.82 -3.53
CA LEU A 204 21.96 12.83 -4.03
C LEU A 204 21.50 13.16 -5.44
N ASP A 205 21.16 12.14 -6.21
CA ASP A 205 20.53 12.30 -7.51
C ASP A 205 19.02 12.16 -7.39
N VAL A 206 18.27 13.05 -8.05
CA VAL A 206 16.82 12.96 -8.25
C VAL A 206 16.56 12.84 -9.74
N ASN A 207 16.07 11.69 -10.20
CA ASN A 207 15.87 11.39 -11.63
C ASN A 207 17.13 11.71 -12.47
N ASP A 208 18.29 11.21 -12.03
CA ASP A 208 19.61 11.43 -12.66
C ASP A 208 20.12 12.88 -12.66
N ILE A 209 19.48 13.78 -11.90
CA ILE A 209 19.93 15.16 -11.71
C ILE A 209 20.56 15.28 -10.33
N ASN A 210 21.79 15.79 -10.29
CA ASN A 210 22.54 15.93 -9.05
C ASN A 210 22.08 17.13 -8.21
N HIS A 211 21.89 16.88 -6.91
CA HIS A 211 21.49 17.86 -5.92
C HIS A 211 22.38 17.76 -4.67
N VAL A 212 22.72 18.92 -4.11
CA VAL A 212 23.52 19.01 -2.88
C VAL A 212 22.67 19.67 -1.80
N PHE A 213 22.24 18.87 -0.83
CA PHE A 213 21.44 19.35 0.29
C PHE A 213 22.33 19.63 1.48
N ALA A 214 22.26 20.85 2.00
CA ALA A 214 22.67 21.12 3.37
C ALA A 214 21.51 20.83 4.34
N PRO A 215 21.77 20.61 5.63
CA PRO A 215 20.70 20.54 6.63
C PRO A 215 19.76 21.75 6.52
N ASP A 216 18.46 21.51 6.73
CA ASP A 216 17.40 22.53 6.69
C ASP A 216 17.21 23.25 5.33
N THR A 217 17.81 22.75 4.26
CA THR A 217 17.60 23.29 2.90
C THR A 217 16.44 22.62 2.19
N VAL A 218 15.65 23.43 1.49
CA VAL A 218 14.53 22.98 0.66
C VAL A 218 14.88 23.27 -0.78
N GLU A 219 14.94 22.23 -1.61
CA GLU A 219 15.17 22.35 -3.05
C GLU A 219 13.91 22.05 -3.83
N LYS A 220 13.78 22.73 -4.99
CA LYS A 220 12.66 22.54 -5.90
C LYS A 220 13.08 21.58 -7.02
N ILE A 221 12.42 20.43 -7.11
CA ILE A 221 12.74 19.36 -8.08
C ILE A 221 11.66 19.20 -9.17
N GLY A 222 10.62 20.03 -9.14
CA GLY A 222 9.55 20.02 -10.13
C GLY A 222 8.58 21.19 -9.96
N ASP A 223 7.50 21.19 -10.74
CA ASP A 223 6.45 22.19 -10.61
C ASP A 223 5.69 22.00 -9.30
N ASN A 224 5.95 22.89 -8.34
CA ASN A 224 5.41 22.88 -6.98
C ASN A 224 5.84 21.68 -6.11
N VAL A 225 6.88 20.95 -6.53
CA VAL A 225 7.45 19.84 -5.77
C VAL A 225 8.74 20.29 -5.11
N ASN A 226 8.78 20.25 -3.78
CA ASN A 226 9.98 20.50 -3.00
C ASN A 226 10.45 19.23 -2.32
N ILE A 227 11.77 19.06 -2.22
CA ILE A 227 12.44 18.00 -1.47
C ILE A 227 13.37 18.64 -0.43
N TYR A 228 13.51 17.99 0.72
CA TYR A 228 14.45 18.42 1.75
C TYR A 228 14.89 17.24 2.61
N LEU A 229 16.04 17.42 3.25
CA LEU A 229 16.58 16.50 4.24
C LEU A 229 15.93 16.79 5.61
N ASP A 230 15.19 15.82 6.16
CA ASP A 230 14.51 15.94 7.46
C ASP A 230 15.46 15.52 8.60
N GLU A 231 16.16 14.40 8.44
CA GLU A 231 17.22 13.95 9.37
C GLU A 231 18.28 13.10 8.66
N SER A 232 19.49 13.05 9.22
CA SER A 232 20.49 12.02 8.89
C SER A 232 20.93 11.28 10.15
N GLN A 233 21.13 9.97 10.04
CA GLN A 233 21.47 9.13 11.19
C GLN A 233 22.42 7.99 10.80
N ASP A 234 23.39 7.71 11.67
CA ASP A 234 24.27 6.55 11.50
C ASP A 234 23.48 5.25 11.79
N VAL A 235 23.44 4.31 10.85
CA VAL A 235 22.77 3.01 10.89
C VAL A 235 23.80 1.87 10.87
N GLY A 236 24.28 1.46 12.05
CA GLY A 236 25.29 0.41 12.19
C GLY A 236 26.72 0.88 11.94
N GLY A 237 27.67 0.00 12.21
CA GLY A 237 29.08 0.22 11.96
C GLY A 237 29.74 -0.94 11.22
N SER A 238 31.00 -0.75 10.87
CA SER A 238 31.88 -1.82 10.41
C SER A 238 33.08 -1.93 11.33
N CYS A 239 33.60 -3.14 11.46
CA CYS A 239 34.81 -3.41 12.20
C CYS A 239 36.01 -2.86 11.43
N LYS A 240 36.73 -1.91 12.05
CA LYS A 240 37.96 -1.31 11.51
C LYS A 240 39.12 -1.57 12.46
N ASP A 241 40.32 -1.70 11.92
CA ASP A 241 41.54 -1.87 12.71
C ASP A 241 41.70 -0.72 13.72
N THR A 242 42.35 -1.01 14.85
CA THR A 242 42.49 -0.10 15.99
C THR A 242 43.70 0.85 15.92
N ASP A 243 44.38 0.90 14.77
CA ASP A 243 45.50 1.81 14.43
C ASP A 243 45.57 3.13 15.24
#